data_AF-A0A2G8DLW1-F1
#
_entry.id   AF-A0A2G8DLW1-F1
#
_cell.length_a   1.000
_cell.length_b   1.000
_cell.length_c   1.000
_cell.angle_alpha   90.00
_cell.angle_beta   90.00
_cell.angle_gamma   90.00
#
_symmetry.space_group_name_H-M   'P 1'
#
loop_
_entity.id
_entity.type
_entity.pdbx_description
1 polymer ?
#
loop_
_entity_poly.entity_id
_entity_poly.type
_entity_poly.pdbx_seq_one_letter_code
_entity_poly.pdbx_strand_id
1 'polypeptide(L)'
;MLFLLIVVAILLGYVAYRLILREGGIFLGPYAIKFRKEPGPEDYLRRLKELQQRNQDFESRLVLGAATSKFPENLEFFKLAMDKVFSDLRDAKSEKEVEEVFLRGERLLKEFGAASSTNSIGVVTEYSKRLVQAQQEFYSLRKERDMELERKRYERNEEILKELESVLEGIRASNDEMAIRDEMNNAARLETGLDLSILDEGQNERYREVKNGFYRMAEEKVESLRSARYARYNRKAIERLKKLIDEFSENEKELSKSGSSLPVILKERIGSLNTSYFDGPTMQYFNYVYGYIFSLIDEDLKFEVTRIMTETEKDALEV
;
A
#
# COMPACT_ATOMS: atom_id res chain seq x y z
N MET A 1 -12.99 47.45 -14.87
CA MET A 1 -11.94 46.80 -14.03
C MET A 1 -10.54 47.38 -14.26
N LEU A 2 -10.10 47.62 -15.50
CA LEU A 2 -8.76 48.16 -15.79
C LEU A 2 -8.49 49.54 -15.14
N PHE A 3 -9.46 50.44 -15.18
CA PHE A 3 -9.33 51.79 -14.61
C PHE A 3 -9.13 51.79 -13.08
N LEU A 4 -9.77 50.84 -12.39
CA LEU A 4 -9.70 50.69 -10.94
C LEU A 4 -8.34 50.11 -10.51
N LEU A 5 -7.78 49.20 -11.33
CA LEU A 5 -6.42 48.67 -11.15
C LEU A 5 -5.35 49.75 -11.36
N ILE A 6 -5.53 50.64 -12.34
CA ILE A 6 -4.60 51.76 -12.59
C ILE A 6 -4.62 52.75 -11.42
N VAL A 7 -5.80 53.08 -10.90
CA VAL A 7 -5.93 53.98 -9.72
C VAL A 7 -5.30 53.35 -8.47
N VAL A 8 -5.47 52.05 -8.26
CA VAL A 8 -4.84 51.32 -7.13
C VAL A 8 -3.33 51.26 -7.29
N ALA A 9 -2.80 51.04 -8.50
CA ALA A 9 -1.37 51.02 -8.77
C ALA A 9 -0.72 52.40 -8.57
N ILE A 10 -1.41 53.49 -8.97
CA ILE A 10 -0.94 54.87 -8.76
C ILE A 10 -0.95 55.23 -7.27
N LEU A 11 -1.96 54.81 -6.52
CA LEU A 11 -2.02 55.01 -5.07
C LEU A 11 -0.94 54.20 -4.33
N LEU A 12 -0.73 52.94 -4.70
CA LEU A 12 0.35 52.11 -4.14
C LEU A 12 1.74 52.68 -4.49
N GLY A 13 1.93 53.15 -5.72
CA GLY A 13 3.15 53.82 -6.14
C GLY A 13 3.40 55.13 -5.39
N TYR A 14 2.36 55.94 -5.18
CA TYR A 14 2.45 57.19 -4.42
C TYR A 14 2.73 56.95 -2.93
N VAL A 15 2.15 55.90 -2.35
CA VAL A 15 2.40 55.48 -0.96
C VAL A 15 3.82 54.93 -0.81
N ALA A 16 4.29 54.09 -1.73
CA ALA A 16 5.66 53.59 -1.75
C ALA A 16 6.68 54.71 -1.95
N TYR A 17 6.41 55.66 -2.85
CA TYR A 17 7.25 56.84 -3.09
C TYR A 17 7.32 57.75 -1.87
N ARG A 18 6.19 58.00 -1.18
CA ARG A 18 6.20 58.75 0.10
C ARG A 18 6.93 58.00 1.22
N LEU A 19 6.88 56.68 1.25
CA LEU A 19 7.61 55.86 2.22
C LEU A 19 9.13 55.92 1.99
N ILE A 20 9.58 55.91 0.73
CA ILE A 20 11.00 55.96 0.38
C ILE A 20 11.61 57.36 0.60
N LEU A 21 10.88 58.44 0.30
CA LEU A 21 11.41 59.81 0.42
C LEU A 21 11.41 60.37 1.85
N ARG A 22 10.61 59.83 2.76
CA ARG A 22 10.51 60.34 4.14
C ARG A 22 11.47 59.66 5.11
N GLU A 23 11.98 58.47 4.78
CA GLU A 23 12.81 57.66 5.68
C GLU A 23 13.96 56.98 4.90
N GLY A 24 15.12 57.63 4.86
CA GLY A 24 16.37 57.02 4.42
C GLY A 24 16.85 56.00 5.46
N GLY A 25 16.36 54.76 5.37
CA GLY A 25 16.76 53.67 6.24
C GLY A 25 16.01 52.37 5.93
N ILE A 26 16.71 51.24 6.03
CA ILE A 26 16.19 49.89 5.78
C ILE A 26 15.08 49.59 6.81
N PHE A 27 13.83 49.40 6.37
CA PHE A 27 12.67 49.21 7.25
C PHE A 27 12.18 47.75 7.26
N LEU A 28 12.18 47.13 8.45
CA LEU A 28 11.50 45.86 8.77
C LEU A 28 10.29 46.16 9.68
N GLY A 29 9.19 46.64 9.10
CA GLY A 29 7.88 46.79 9.78
C GLY A 29 7.91 47.53 11.14
N PRO A 30 6.95 47.27 12.06
CA PRO A 30 6.89 47.94 13.37
C PRO A 30 8.09 47.64 14.30
N TYR A 31 9.08 46.87 13.84
CA TYR A 31 10.30 46.48 14.54
C TYR A 31 11.52 47.28 14.06
N ALA A 32 11.35 48.54 13.68
CA ALA A 32 12.48 49.44 13.49
C ALA A 32 13.25 49.53 14.81
N ILE A 33 14.44 48.93 14.87
CA ILE A 33 15.34 49.07 16.01
C ILE A 33 15.89 50.51 15.97
N LYS A 34 15.11 51.44 16.52
CA LYS A 34 15.45 52.87 16.52
C LYS A 34 16.49 53.12 17.60
N PHE A 35 17.75 53.03 17.22
CA PHE A 35 18.84 53.56 18.02
C PHE A 35 18.95 55.08 17.78
N ARG A 36 19.08 55.86 18.85
CA ARG A 36 19.15 57.33 18.76
C ARG A 36 20.46 57.86 18.15
N LYS A 37 21.47 56.99 18.04
CA LYS A 37 22.80 57.18 17.42
C LYS A 37 23.21 55.85 16.79
N GLU A 38 24.30 55.81 16.02
CA GLU A 38 24.87 54.53 15.58
C GLU A 38 25.14 53.65 16.82
N PRO A 39 24.44 52.52 16.95
CA PRO A 39 24.52 51.69 18.16
C PRO A 39 25.85 50.97 18.24
N GLY A 40 26.45 51.00 19.43
CA GLY A 40 27.62 50.20 19.76
C GLY A 40 27.24 48.79 20.24
N PRO A 41 28.22 47.90 20.46
CA PRO A 41 27.98 46.55 20.98
C PRO A 41 27.20 46.53 22.30
N GLU A 42 27.47 47.47 23.21
CA GLU A 42 26.77 47.54 24.51
C GLU A 42 25.27 47.83 24.38
N ASP A 43 24.87 48.61 23.37
CA ASP A 43 23.47 48.93 23.10
C ASP A 43 22.68 47.69 22.63
N TYR A 44 23.31 46.85 21.79
CA TYR A 44 22.74 45.57 21.36
C TYR A 44 22.65 44.57 22.52
N LEU A 45 23.68 44.47 23.37
CA LEU A 45 23.66 43.59 24.54
C LEU A 45 22.57 43.99 25.54
N ARG A 46 22.45 45.30 25.82
CA ARG A 46 21.39 45.83 26.69
C ARG A 46 20.01 45.50 26.13
N ARG A 47 19.81 45.72 24.83
CA ARG A 47 18.53 45.44 24.19
C ARG A 47 18.19 43.95 24.19
N LEU A 48 19.18 43.09 23.95
CA LEU A 48 19.02 41.64 23.99
C LEU A 48 18.61 41.16 25.38
N LYS A 49 19.24 41.66 26.45
CA LYS A 49 18.86 41.37 27.84
C LYS A 49 17.43 41.83 28.17
N GLU A 50 17.03 43.01 27.72
CA GLU A 50 15.66 43.52 27.90
C GLU A 50 14.62 42.61 27.21
N LEU A 51 14.90 42.14 26.00
CA LEU A 51 13.99 41.27 25.24
C LEU A 51 13.90 39.87 25.86
N GLN A 52 15.02 39.33 26.34
CA GLN A 52 15.06 38.06 27.08
C GLN A 52 14.25 38.14 28.38
N GLN A 53 14.37 39.23 29.14
CA GLN A 53 13.58 39.45 30.36
C GLN A 53 12.07 39.55 30.10
N ARG A 54 11.68 39.94 28.89
CA ARG A 54 10.28 40.05 28.47
C ARG A 54 9.77 38.79 27.74
N ASN A 55 10.56 37.71 27.69
CA ASN A 55 10.25 36.48 26.96
C ASN A 55 9.93 36.70 25.47
N GLN A 56 10.57 37.69 24.85
CA GLN A 56 10.40 38.02 23.43
C GLN A 56 11.45 37.26 22.59
N ASP A 57 11.23 35.96 22.42
CA ASP A 57 12.18 35.02 21.81
C ASP A 57 12.45 35.30 20.32
N PHE A 58 11.44 35.71 19.57
CA PHE A 58 11.60 36.02 18.15
C PHE A 58 12.42 37.31 17.94
N GLU A 59 12.10 38.35 18.70
CA GLU A 59 12.76 39.65 18.64
C GLU A 59 14.19 39.57 19.18
N SER A 60 14.42 38.79 20.24
CA SER A 60 15.77 38.57 20.77
C SER A 60 16.66 37.85 19.75
N ARG A 61 16.12 36.86 19.01
CA ARG A 61 16.83 36.19 17.89
C ARG A 61 17.18 37.16 16.76
N LEU A 62 16.26 38.05 16.39
CA LEU A 62 16.52 39.06 15.36
C LEU A 62 17.62 40.05 15.78
N VAL A 63 17.57 40.53 17.03
CA VAL A 63 18.59 41.43 17.57
C VAL A 63 19.95 40.75 17.66
N LEU A 64 19.99 39.48 18.09
CA LEU A 64 21.22 38.70 18.16
C LEU A 64 21.82 38.47 16.77
N GLY A 65 21.01 38.09 15.78
CA GLY A 65 21.45 37.91 14.40
C GLY A 65 22.00 39.20 13.78
N ALA A 66 21.31 40.32 13.99
CA ALA A 66 21.78 41.63 13.54
C ALA A 66 23.09 42.04 14.24
N ALA A 67 23.24 41.73 15.54
CA ALA A 67 24.45 42.01 16.30
C ALA A 67 25.64 41.18 15.80
N THR A 68 25.46 39.88 15.55
CA THR A 68 26.52 39.00 15.03
C THR A 68 26.97 39.39 13.63
N SER A 69 26.06 39.85 12.77
CA SER A 69 26.43 40.32 11.42
C SER A 69 27.13 41.68 11.45
N LYS A 70 26.74 42.58 12.38
CA LYS A 70 27.32 43.93 12.48
C LYS A 70 28.66 43.94 13.22
N PHE A 71 28.83 43.06 14.20
CA PHE A 71 30.04 42.94 15.02
C PHE A 71 30.57 41.49 15.00
N PRO A 72 31.08 41.02 13.85
CA PRO A 72 31.46 39.62 13.66
C PRO A 72 32.70 39.19 14.47
N GLU A 73 33.46 40.13 15.03
CA GLU A 73 34.63 39.89 15.89
C GLU A 73 34.28 39.86 17.39
N ASN A 74 33.03 40.17 17.76
CA ASN A 74 32.63 40.28 19.16
C ASN A 74 32.35 38.90 19.77
N LEU A 75 33.21 38.50 20.71
CA LEU A 75 33.16 37.19 21.36
C LEU A 75 31.86 36.95 22.16
N GLU A 76 31.29 37.97 22.78
CA GLU A 76 30.09 37.83 23.62
C GLU A 76 28.85 37.53 22.76
N PHE A 77 28.69 38.23 21.62
CA PHE A 77 27.61 37.91 20.67
C PHE A 77 27.76 36.53 20.06
N PHE A 78 28.99 36.12 19.73
CA PHE A 78 29.24 34.77 19.22
C PHE A 78 28.85 33.69 20.24
N LYS A 79 29.27 33.83 21.50
CA LYS A 79 28.91 32.88 22.56
C LYS A 79 27.39 32.77 22.74
N LEU A 80 26.71 33.92 22.82
CA LEU A 80 25.25 33.97 22.95
C LEU A 80 24.54 33.32 21.74
N ALA A 81 25.05 33.55 20.53
CA ALA A 81 24.50 32.95 19.32
C ALA A 81 24.72 31.44 19.28
N MET A 82 25.91 30.96 19.64
CA MET A 82 26.20 29.52 19.74
C MET A 82 25.38 28.84 20.84
N ASP A 83 25.25 29.43 22.01
CA ASP A 83 24.41 28.88 23.09
C ASP A 83 22.95 28.79 22.67
N LYS A 84 22.47 29.77 21.88
CA LYS A 84 21.13 29.71 21.29
C LYS A 84 21.01 28.60 20.25
N VAL A 85 22.04 28.32 19.44
CA VAL A 85 22.08 27.16 18.53
C VAL A 85 21.88 25.85 19.31
N PHE A 86 22.60 25.65 20.42
CA PHE A 86 22.39 24.43 21.23
C PHE A 86 21.04 24.38 21.94
N SER A 87 20.46 25.52 22.33
CA SER A 87 19.08 25.54 22.82
C SER A 87 18.12 25.12 21.72
N ASP A 88 18.25 25.70 20.52
CA ASP A 88 17.37 25.40 19.39
C ASP A 88 17.50 23.93 18.94
N LEU A 89 18.68 23.30 19.07
CA LEU A 89 18.86 21.85 18.87
C LEU A 89 18.06 21.00 19.86
N ARG A 90 17.97 21.43 21.13
CA ARG A 90 17.18 20.72 22.16
C ARG A 90 15.68 20.89 21.96
N ASP A 91 15.26 22.03 21.43
CA ASP A 91 13.86 22.39 21.25
C ASP A 91 13.29 21.97 19.89
N ALA A 92 14.15 21.52 18.97
CA ALA A 92 13.76 21.08 17.64
C ALA A 92 12.83 19.85 17.68
N LYS A 93 11.79 19.85 16.85
CA LYS A 93 10.75 18.82 16.81
C LYS A 93 10.84 17.92 15.58
N SER A 94 11.67 18.28 14.61
CA SER A 94 11.85 17.51 13.37
C SER A 94 13.31 17.45 12.95
N GLU A 95 13.66 16.41 12.18
CA GLU A 95 15.01 16.25 11.64
C GLU A 95 15.42 17.41 10.76
N LYS A 96 14.48 17.93 9.96
CA LYS A 96 14.73 19.09 9.08
C LYS A 96 15.10 20.32 9.90
N GLU A 97 14.41 20.57 11.00
CA GLU A 97 14.75 21.67 11.92
C GLU A 97 16.14 21.48 12.54
N VAL A 98 16.48 20.26 12.95
CA VAL A 98 17.82 19.94 13.50
C VAL A 98 18.91 20.23 12.46
N GLU A 99 18.74 19.81 11.21
CA GLU A 99 19.68 20.09 10.11
C GLU A 99 19.82 21.59 9.84
N GLU A 100 18.72 22.34 9.81
CA GLU A 100 18.74 23.80 9.64
C GLU A 100 19.48 24.51 10.78
N VAL A 101 19.33 24.03 12.02
CA VAL A 101 20.03 24.57 13.19
C VAL A 101 21.53 24.26 13.12
N PHE A 102 21.93 23.06 12.70
CA PHE A 102 23.34 22.73 12.46
C PHE A 102 23.98 23.65 11.40
N LEU A 103 23.33 23.84 10.26
CA LEU A 103 23.79 24.75 9.21
C LEU A 103 23.92 26.21 9.69
N ARG A 104 23.12 26.61 10.68
CA ARG A 104 23.25 27.93 11.32
C ARG A 104 24.49 27.99 12.21
N GLY A 105 24.72 26.97 13.02
CA GLY A 105 25.91 26.86 13.87
C GLY A 105 27.22 26.87 13.07
N GLU A 106 27.26 26.12 11.96
CA GLU A 106 28.41 26.10 11.06
C GLU A 106 28.71 27.46 10.42
N ARG A 107 27.67 28.17 9.99
CA ARG A 107 27.82 29.53 9.44
C ARG A 107 28.37 30.49 10.47
N LEU A 108 27.86 30.47 11.70
CA LEU A 108 28.35 31.31 12.80
C LEU A 108 29.82 31.03 13.11
N LEU A 109 30.22 29.75 13.17
CA LEU A 109 31.62 29.35 13.37
C LEU A 109 32.52 29.86 12.25
N LYS A 110 32.08 29.76 10.99
CA LYS A 110 32.84 30.21 9.82
C LYS A 110 32.98 31.72 9.78
N GLU A 111 31.89 32.46 10.00
CA GLU A 111 31.86 33.92 9.96
C GLU A 111 32.69 34.53 11.09
N PHE A 112 32.51 34.04 12.33
CA PHE A 112 33.29 34.52 13.47
C PHE A 112 34.77 34.11 13.36
N GLY A 113 35.04 32.88 12.92
CA GLY A 113 36.41 32.40 12.70
C GLY A 113 37.18 33.20 11.65
N ALA A 114 36.50 33.70 10.61
CA ALA A 114 37.10 34.56 9.59
C ALA A 114 37.35 35.99 10.07
N ALA A 115 36.52 36.50 10.99
CA ALA A 115 36.60 37.87 11.48
C ALA A 115 37.51 38.06 12.71
N SER A 116 37.85 36.98 13.42
CA SER A 116 38.50 37.07 14.73
C SER A 116 40.02 36.94 14.72
N SER A 117 40.67 37.50 15.76
CA SER A 117 42.12 37.36 16.00
C SER A 117 42.50 36.04 16.67
N THR A 118 43.80 35.72 16.72
CA THR A 118 44.36 34.48 17.30
C THR A 118 43.91 34.16 18.73
N ASN A 119 43.48 35.16 19.49
CA ASN A 119 43.04 35.00 20.88
C ASN A 119 41.64 34.34 21.04
N SER A 120 40.83 34.25 19.98
CA SER A 120 39.51 33.60 20.03
C SER A 120 39.51 32.15 19.54
N ILE A 121 40.65 31.65 19.04
CA ILE A 121 40.79 30.30 18.46
C ILE A 121 40.35 29.22 19.46
N GLY A 122 40.70 29.37 20.74
CA GLY A 122 40.30 28.40 21.77
C GLY A 122 38.78 28.24 21.90
N VAL A 123 38.05 29.35 21.87
CA VAL A 123 36.58 29.36 21.98
C VAL A 123 35.93 28.83 20.70
N VAL A 124 36.44 29.20 19.53
CA VAL A 124 35.96 28.66 18.24
C VAL A 124 36.17 27.15 18.19
N THR A 125 37.33 26.67 18.64
CA THR A 125 37.65 25.24 18.68
C THR A 125 36.72 24.48 19.63
N GLU A 126 36.44 25.03 20.81
CA GLU A 126 35.52 24.43 21.78
C GLU A 126 34.11 24.27 21.21
N TYR A 127 33.53 25.36 20.67
CA TYR A 127 32.19 25.32 20.10
C TYR A 127 32.10 24.49 18.82
N SER A 128 33.14 24.51 18.00
CA SER A 128 33.26 23.62 16.83
C SER A 128 33.24 22.16 17.25
N LYS A 129 34.05 21.77 18.26
CA LYS A 129 34.09 20.41 18.78
C LYS A 129 32.72 19.98 19.33
N ARG A 130 32.04 20.85 20.08
CA ARG A 130 30.69 20.58 20.61
C ARG A 130 29.66 20.40 19.48
N LEU A 131 29.72 21.22 18.43
CA LEU A 131 28.79 21.14 17.30
C LEU A 131 29.02 19.84 16.51
N VAL A 132 30.28 19.50 16.22
CA VAL A 132 30.66 18.26 15.53
C VAL A 132 30.22 17.04 16.33
N GLN A 133 30.41 17.05 17.66
CA GLN A 133 29.96 15.95 18.51
C GLN A 133 28.43 15.78 18.45
N ALA A 134 27.67 16.88 18.56
CA ALA A 134 26.21 16.83 18.45
C ALA A 134 25.74 16.33 17.07
N GLN A 135 26.42 16.73 15.99
CA GLN A 135 26.15 16.22 14.65
C GLN A 135 26.42 14.71 14.55
N GLN A 136 27.55 14.25 15.06
CA GLN A 136 27.91 12.83 15.04
C GLN A 136 26.88 11.99 15.80
N GLU A 137 26.48 12.41 16.99
CA GLU A 137 25.44 11.76 17.80
C GLU A 137 24.09 11.74 17.06
N PHE A 138 23.70 12.85 16.42
CA PHE A 138 22.45 12.91 15.66
C PHE A 138 22.46 11.93 14.46
N TYR A 139 23.52 11.95 13.65
CA TYR A 139 23.59 11.09 12.47
C TYR A 139 23.78 9.61 12.82
N SER A 140 24.45 9.29 13.94
CA SER A 140 24.54 7.90 14.41
C SER A 140 23.18 7.37 14.83
N LEU A 141 22.43 8.14 15.63
CA LEU A 141 21.08 7.76 16.08
C LEU A 141 20.12 7.63 14.90
N ARG A 142 20.19 8.56 13.94
CA ARG A 142 19.40 8.49 12.70
C ARG A 142 19.68 7.21 11.93
N LYS A 143 20.97 6.89 11.73
CA LYS A 143 21.38 5.67 11.03
C LYS A 143 20.90 4.42 11.75
N GLU A 144 21.03 4.36 13.08
CA GLU A 144 20.53 3.23 13.89
C GLU A 144 19.03 3.03 13.73
N ARG A 145 18.25 4.12 13.82
CA ARG A 145 16.80 4.06 13.60
C ARG A 145 16.46 3.59 12.19
N ASP A 146 17.13 4.12 11.16
CA ASP A 146 16.86 3.77 9.77
C ASP A 146 17.16 2.27 9.54
N MET A 147 18.26 1.75 10.09
CA MET A 147 18.57 0.31 10.08
C MET A 147 17.52 -0.51 10.83
N GLU A 148 17.01 -0.05 11.99
CA GLU A 148 15.97 -0.75 12.73
C GLU A 148 14.64 -0.79 11.94
N LEU A 149 14.29 0.30 11.27
CA LEU A 149 13.10 0.36 10.41
C LEU A 149 13.23 -0.59 9.21
N GLU A 150 14.38 -0.62 8.55
CA GLU A 150 14.66 -1.59 7.48
C GLU A 150 14.56 -3.02 8.00
N ARG A 151 15.15 -3.32 9.16
CA ARG A 151 15.07 -4.66 9.77
C ARG A 151 13.63 -5.08 10.05
N LYS A 152 12.81 -4.18 10.62
CA LYS A 152 11.38 -4.46 10.87
C LYS A 152 10.60 -4.73 9.59
N ARG A 153 10.90 -4.00 8.51
CA ARG A 153 10.25 -4.23 7.22
C ARG A 153 10.70 -5.55 6.60
N TYR A 154 11.99 -5.89 6.73
CA TYR A 154 12.54 -7.18 6.31
C TYR A 154 11.88 -8.35 7.05
N GLU A 155 11.79 -8.27 8.38
CA GLU A 155 11.11 -9.26 9.23
C GLU A 155 9.63 -9.41 8.86
N ARG A 156 8.94 -8.30 8.57
CA ARG A 156 7.56 -8.32 8.10
C ARG A 156 7.41 -9.01 6.74
N ASN A 157 8.32 -8.77 5.79
CA ASN A 157 8.32 -9.47 4.51
C ASN A 157 8.54 -10.98 4.70
N GLU A 158 9.44 -11.37 5.61
CA GLU A 158 9.64 -12.78 5.98
C GLU A 158 8.35 -13.44 6.50
N GLU A 159 7.62 -12.75 7.39
CA GLU A 159 6.35 -13.25 7.92
C GLU A 159 5.30 -13.42 6.81
N ILE A 160 5.15 -12.43 5.94
CA ILE A 160 4.21 -12.50 4.82
C ILE A 160 4.56 -13.65 3.88
N LEU A 161 5.86 -13.86 3.57
CA LEU A 161 6.28 -14.98 2.72
C LEU A 161 5.95 -16.33 3.33
N LYS A 162 6.18 -16.50 4.64
CA LYS A 162 5.80 -17.73 5.36
C LYS A 162 4.29 -17.95 5.36
N GLU A 163 3.50 -16.89 5.53
CA GLU A 163 2.04 -16.99 5.46
C GLU A 163 1.59 -17.37 4.04
N LEU A 164 2.17 -16.79 3.00
CA LEU A 164 1.89 -17.15 1.61
C LEU A 164 2.24 -18.61 1.31
N GLU A 165 3.38 -19.11 1.80
CA GLU A 165 3.76 -20.53 1.70
C GLU A 165 2.73 -21.42 2.41
N SER A 166 2.29 -21.03 3.61
CA SER A 166 1.26 -21.77 4.36
C SER A 166 -0.08 -21.79 3.64
N VAL A 167 -0.49 -20.68 3.03
CA VAL A 167 -1.73 -20.60 2.24
C VAL A 167 -1.62 -21.50 1.00
N LEU A 168 -0.47 -21.50 0.32
CA LEU A 168 -0.24 -22.37 -0.83
C LEU A 168 -0.38 -23.86 -0.47
N GLU A 169 0.18 -24.29 0.66
CA GLU A 169 0.01 -25.67 1.13
C GLU A 169 -1.43 -25.98 1.56
N GLY A 170 -2.15 -25.00 2.14
CA GLY A 170 -3.59 -25.11 2.42
C GLY A 170 -4.41 -25.41 1.17
N ILE A 171 -4.16 -24.65 0.10
CA ILE A 171 -4.83 -24.84 -1.20
C ILE A 171 -4.51 -26.22 -1.75
N ARG A 172 -3.24 -26.65 -1.66
CA ARG A 172 -2.82 -27.97 -2.13
C ARG A 172 -3.58 -29.09 -1.41
N ALA A 173 -3.81 -28.97 -0.11
CA ALA A 173 -4.52 -29.97 0.69
C ALA A 173 -6.06 -29.95 0.52
N SER A 174 -6.63 -28.80 0.16
CA SER A 174 -8.09 -28.63 0.06
C SER A 174 -8.67 -29.21 -1.24
N ASN A 175 -9.87 -29.79 -1.15
CA ASN A 175 -10.68 -30.19 -2.31
C ASN A 175 -12.04 -29.46 -2.32
N ASP A 176 -12.19 -28.45 -1.47
CA ASP A 176 -13.36 -27.57 -1.42
C ASP A 176 -13.05 -26.30 -2.19
N GLU A 177 -13.80 -26.07 -3.26
CA GLU A 177 -13.65 -24.93 -4.16
C GLU A 177 -13.87 -23.59 -3.47
N MET A 178 -14.81 -23.52 -2.53
CA MET A 178 -15.08 -22.27 -1.81
C MET A 178 -13.90 -21.95 -0.88
N ALA A 179 -13.38 -22.95 -0.19
CA ALA A 179 -12.20 -22.80 0.66
C ALA A 179 -10.95 -22.40 -0.17
N ILE A 180 -10.73 -23.02 -1.32
CA ILE A 180 -9.62 -22.66 -2.22
C ILE A 180 -9.75 -21.22 -2.69
N ARG A 181 -10.96 -20.77 -3.05
CA ARG A 181 -11.21 -19.39 -3.49
C ARG A 181 -10.93 -18.38 -2.37
N ASP A 182 -11.35 -18.69 -1.16
CA ASP A 182 -11.10 -17.83 0.01
C ASP A 182 -9.61 -17.74 0.34
N GLU A 183 -8.88 -18.86 0.26
CA GLU A 183 -7.43 -18.90 0.43
C GLU A 183 -6.69 -18.11 -0.66
N MET A 184 -7.09 -18.21 -1.93
CA MET A 184 -6.54 -17.39 -3.02
C MET A 184 -6.76 -15.89 -2.81
N ASN A 185 -7.95 -15.50 -2.33
CA ASN A 185 -8.24 -14.11 -2.00
C ASN A 185 -7.40 -13.62 -0.81
N ASN A 186 -7.17 -14.48 0.18
CA ASN A 186 -6.30 -14.17 1.31
C ASN A 186 -4.85 -13.99 0.85
N ALA A 187 -4.34 -14.86 -0.02
CA ALA A 187 -3.00 -14.74 -0.61
C ALA A 187 -2.83 -13.40 -1.35
N ALA A 188 -3.80 -13.00 -2.17
CA ALA A 188 -3.76 -11.72 -2.87
C ALA A 188 -3.70 -10.52 -1.89
N ARG A 189 -4.44 -10.59 -0.77
CA ARG A 189 -4.37 -9.56 0.28
C ARG A 189 -3.00 -9.52 0.95
N LEU A 190 -2.43 -10.66 1.30
CA LEU A 190 -1.10 -10.75 1.88
C LEU A 190 -0.02 -10.21 0.93
N GLU A 191 -0.12 -10.52 -0.37
CA GLU A 191 0.81 -10.02 -1.39
C GLU A 191 0.82 -8.48 -1.48
N THR A 192 -0.32 -7.80 -1.27
CA THR A 192 -0.34 -6.32 -1.21
C THR A 192 0.44 -5.73 -0.04
N GLY A 193 0.71 -6.52 1.00
CA GLY A 193 1.48 -6.11 2.17
C GLY A 193 2.99 -6.24 2.00
N LEU A 194 3.47 -6.89 0.93
CA LEU A 194 4.89 -7.10 0.66
C LEU A 194 5.53 -5.82 0.09
N ASP A 195 6.61 -5.37 0.74
CA ASP A 195 7.45 -4.29 0.20
C ASP A 195 8.51 -4.89 -0.73
N LEU A 196 8.22 -4.91 -2.03
CA LEU A 196 9.11 -5.49 -3.05
C LEU A 196 10.44 -4.72 -3.21
N SER A 197 10.50 -3.46 -2.74
CA SER A 197 11.68 -2.60 -2.95
C SER A 197 12.87 -2.96 -2.07
N ILE A 198 12.62 -3.72 -1.00
CA ILE A 198 13.60 -4.06 0.02
C ILE A 198 13.88 -5.56 0.13
N LEU A 199 13.30 -6.37 -0.76
CA LEU A 199 13.54 -7.82 -0.76
C LEU A 199 15.00 -8.08 -1.11
N ASP A 200 15.66 -8.91 -0.30
CA ASP A 200 16.96 -9.45 -0.65
C ASP A 200 16.85 -10.52 -1.75
N GLU A 201 17.97 -11.08 -2.17
CA GLU A 201 18.01 -12.09 -3.23
C GLU A 201 17.24 -13.37 -2.85
N GLY A 202 17.37 -13.82 -1.59
CA GLY A 202 16.71 -15.04 -1.10
C GLY A 202 15.19 -14.87 -0.95
N GLN A 203 14.74 -13.74 -0.43
CA GLN A 203 13.33 -13.39 -0.35
C GLN A 203 12.69 -13.22 -1.73
N ASN A 204 13.42 -12.62 -2.67
CA ASN A 204 12.96 -12.51 -4.05
C ASN A 204 12.81 -13.87 -4.71
N GLU A 205 13.76 -14.79 -4.49
CA GLU A 205 13.67 -16.16 -5.01
C GLU A 205 12.46 -16.89 -4.43
N ARG A 206 12.31 -16.90 -3.10
CA ARG A 206 11.15 -17.50 -2.41
C ARG A 206 9.83 -16.92 -2.90
N TYR A 207 9.73 -15.60 -3.02
CA TYR A 207 8.55 -14.94 -3.54
C TYR A 207 8.19 -15.43 -4.96
N ARG A 208 9.17 -15.55 -5.86
CA ARG A 208 8.94 -16.08 -7.21
C ARG A 208 8.50 -17.54 -7.19
N GLU A 209 9.11 -18.36 -6.33
CA GLU A 209 8.73 -19.77 -6.18
C GLU A 209 7.28 -19.90 -5.72
N VAL A 210 6.90 -19.17 -4.68
CA VAL A 210 5.54 -19.14 -4.12
C VAL A 210 4.54 -18.65 -5.16
N LYS A 211 4.85 -17.55 -5.85
CA LYS A 211 4.00 -16.98 -6.90
C LYS A 211 3.77 -17.97 -8.05
N ASN A 212 4.84 -18.61 -8.53
CA ASN A 212 4.75 -19.67 -9.54
C ASN A 212 4.03 -20.93 -9.01
N GLY A 213 4.08 -21.17 -7.71
CA GLY A 213 3.32 -22.20 -7.01
C GLY A 213 1.83 -21.95 -7.10
N PHE A 214 1.38 -20.73 -6.79
CA PHE A 214 -0.05 -20.36 -6.88
C PHE A 214 -0.62 -20.53 -8.29
N TYR A 215 0.12 -20.12 -9.33
CA TYR A 215 -0.33 -20.32 -10.72
C TYR A 215 -0.50 -21.80 -11.06
N ARG A 216 0.47 -22.64 -10.72
CA ARG A 216 0.39 -24.10 -10.95
C ARG A 216 -0.74 -24.74 -10.17
N MET A 217 -0.92 -24.38 -8.89
CA MET A 217 -2.00 -24.90 -8.06
C MET A 217 -3.37 -24.48 -8.58
N ALA A 218 -3.53 -23.26 -9.10
CA ALA A 218 -4.79 -22.82 -9.68
C ALA A 218 -5.18 -23.71 -10.87
N GLU A 219 -4.24 -23.98 -11.79
CA GLU A 219 -4.49 -24.84 -12.96
C GLU A 219 -4.83 -26.28 -12.54
N GLU A 220 -4.03 -26.88 -11.66
CA GLU A 220 -4.23 -28.25 -11.18
C GLU A 220 -5.56 -28.43 -10.45
N LYS A 221 -5.94 -27.47 -9.60
CA LYS A 221 -7.18 -27.56 -8.82
C LYS A 221 -8.42 -27.35 -9.67
N VAL A 222 -8.39 -26.44 -10.65
CA VAL A 222 -9.51 -26.27 -11.59
C VAL A 222 -9.78 -27.57 -12.33
N GLU A 223 -8.73 -28.23 -12.85
CA GLU A 223 -8.90 -29.49 -13.58
C GLU A 223 -9.37 -30.63 -12.68
N SER A 224 -8.84 -30.71 -11.45
CA SER A 224 -9.24 -31.71 -10.45
C SER A 224 -10.70 -31.55 -10.02
N LEU A 225 -11.14 -30.33 -9.70
CA LEU A 225 -12.51 -30.02 -9.31
C LEU A 225 -13.47 -30.30 -10.46
N ARG A 226 -13.10 -29.92 -11.69
CA ARG A 226 -13.85 -30.25 -12.89
C ARG A 226 -14.01 -31.76 -13.03
N SER A 227 -12.91 -32.51 -12.99
CA SER A 227 -12.94 -33.98 -13.09
C SER A 227 -13.84 -34.61 -12.02
N ALA A 228 -13.78 -34.12 -10.78
CA ALA A 228 -14.64 -34.58 -9.69
C ALA A 228 -16.14 -34.28 -9.91
N ARG A 229 -16.48 -33.09 -10.45
CA ARG A 229 -17.85 -32.74 -10.84
C ARG A 229 -18.38 -33.69 -11.91
N TYR A 230 -17.60 -33.97 -12.96
CA TYR A 230 -17.95 -34.92 -14.01
C TYR A 230 -18.14 -36.33 -13.46
N ALA A 231 -17.24 -36.81 -12.60
CA ALA A 231 -17.37 -38.14 -11.98
C ALA A 231 -18.66 -38.28 -11.15
N ARG A 232 -19.01 -37.25 -10.35
CA ARG A 232 -20.27 -37.23 -9.59
C ARG A 232 -21.49 -37.24 -10.50
N TYR A 233 -21.45 -36.50 -11.60
CA TYR A 233 -22.52 -36.45 -12.58
C TYR A 233 -22.73 -37.82 -13.24
N ASN A 234 -21.66 -38.47 -13.71
CA ASN A 234 -21.69 -39.81 -14.29
C ASN A 234 -22.26 -40.84 -13.31
N ARG A 235 -21.85 -40.81 -12.04
CA ARG A 235 -22.40 -41.71 -11.01
C ARG A 235 -23.91 -41.56 -10.84
N LYS A 236 -24.41 -40.32 -10.76
CA LYS A 236 -25.85 -40.03 -10.69
C LYS A 236 -26.58 -40.47 -11.95
N ALA A 237 -25.98 -40.27 -13.13
CA ALA A 237 -26.54 -40.70 -14.41
C ALA A 237 -26.70 -42.23 -14.46
N ILE A 238 -25.68 -42.99 -14.04
CA ILE A 238 -25.73 -44.45 -13.96
C ILE A 238 -26.84 -44.91 -13.01
N GLU A 239 -26.98 -44.29 -11.84
CA GLU A 239 -28.04 -44.64 -10.88
C GLU A 239 -29.45 -44.38 -11.46
N ARG A 240 -29.64 -43.27 -12.18
CA ARG A 240 -30.90 -42.96 -12.86
C ARG A 240 -31.20 -43.94 -14.00
N LEU A 241 -30.19 -44.28 -14.80
CA LEU A 241 -30.29 -45.27 -15.88
C LEU A 241 -30.62 -46.66 -15.36
N LYS A 242 -29.99 -47.07 -14.25
CA LYS A 242 -30.28 -48.35 -13.60
C LYS A 242 -31.73 -48.42 -13.12
N LYS A 243 -32.22 -47.38 -12.43
CA LYS A 243 -33.63 -47.32 -12.00
C LYS A 243 -34.60 -47.39 -13.17
N LEU A 244 -34.28 -46.70 -14.28
CA LEU A 244 -35.09 -46.73 -15.49
C LEU A 244 -35.17 -48.14 -16.09
N ILE A 245 -34.05 -48.83 -16.25
CA ILE A 245 -34.06 -50.18 -16.83
C ILE A 245 -34.73 -51.19 -15.92
N ASP A 246 -34.50 -51.12 -14.60
CA ASP A 246 -35.15 -51.99 -13.62
C ASP A 246 -36.68 -51.80 -13.67
N GLU A 247 -37.15 -50.54 -13.63
CA GLU A 247 -38.58 -50.19 -13.69
C GLU A 247 -39.24 -50.60 -15.03
N PHE A 248 -38.49 -50.47 -16.14
CA PHE A 248 -38.96 -50.90 -17.46
C PHE A 248 -39.04 -52.43 -17.57
N SER A 249 -38.03 -53.16 -17.13
CA SER A 249 -37.98 -54.62 -17.21
C SER A 249 -39.04 -55.30 -16.33
N GLU A 250 -39.38 -54.72 -15.18
CA GLU A 250 -40.46 -55.24 -14.32
C GLU A 250 -41.86 -55.08 -14.94
N ASN A 251 -42.07 -54.01 -15.74
CA ASN A 251 -43.39 -53.62 -16.27
C ASN A 251 -43.43 -53.59 -17.81
N GLU A 252 -42.56 -54.34 -18.47
CA GLU A 252 -42.29 -54.24 -19.92
C GLU A 252 -43.56 -54.31 -20.77
N LYS A 253 -44.47 -55.25 -20.48
CA LYS A 253 -45.72 -55.45 -21.24
C LYS A 253 -46.70 -54.28 -21.16
N GLU A 254 -46.64 -53.49 -20.10
CA GLU A 254 -47.48 -52.32 -19.90
C GLU A 254 -46.82 -51.09 -20.50
N LEU A 255 -45.51 -50.92 -20.25
CA LEU A 255 -44.75 -49.76 -20.69
C LEU A 255 -44.43 -49.75 -22.19
N SER A 256 -44.41 -50.91 -22.84
CA SER A 256 -44.16 -51.05 -24.29
C SER A 256 -45.32 -50.60 -25.19
N LYS A 257 -46.54 -50.48 -24.65
CA LYS A 257 -47.75 -50.22 -25.42
C LYS A 257 -48.10 -48.75 -25.54
N SER A 258 -48.62 -48.35 -26.69
CA SER A 258 -49.18 -47.00 -26.92
C SER A 258 -50.15 -46.58 -25.80
N GLY A 259 -49.95 -45.39 -25.24
CA GLY A 259 -50.70 -44.84 -24.10
C GLY A 259 -50.13 -45.13 -22.70
N SER A 260 -48.94 -45.72 -22.61
CA SER A 260 -48.25 -45.98 -21.33
C SER A 260 -47.66 -44.71 -20.69
N SER A 261 -47.23 -44.83 -19.43
CA SER A 261 -46.52 -43.77 -18.69
C SER A 261 -45.03 -43.66 -19.03
N LEU A 262 -44.51 -44.49 -19.95
CA LEU A 262 -43.08 -44.52 -20.30
C LEU A 262 -42.49 -43.16 -20.71
N PRO A 263 -43.16 -42.33 -21.52
CA PRO A 263 -42.62 -41.02 -21.90
C PRO A 263 -42.39 -40.12 -20.67
N VAL A 264 -43.28 -40.18 -19.67
CA VAL A 264 -43.15 -39.44 -18.41
C VAL A 264 -41.97 -39.96 -17.59
N ILE A 265 -41.85 -41.29 -17.45
CA ILE A 265 -40.75 -41.93 -16.72
C ILE A 265 -39.40 -41.57 -17.36
N LEU A 266 -39.30 -41.60 -18.69
CA LEU A 266 -38.08 -41.22 -19.41
C LEU A 266 -37.73 -39.76 -19.18
N LYS A 267 -38.70 -38.86 -19.25
CA LYS A 267 -38.51 -37.44 -18.95
C LYS A 267 -37.92 -37.23 -17.56
N GLU A 268 -38.49 -37.88 -16.55
CA GLU A 268 -38.08 -37.75 -15.15
C GLU A 268 -36.72 -38.40 -14.85
N ARG A 269 -36.45 -39.57 -15.44
CA ARG A 269 -35.25 -40.36 -15.13
C ARG A 269 -34.04 -39.92 -15.93
N ILE A 270 -34.19 -39.73 -17.25
CA ILE A 270 -33.05 -39.52 -18.14
C ILE A 270 -33.21 -38.34 -19.10
N GLY A 271 -34.39 -37.74 -19.19
CA GLY A 271 -34.71 -36.66 -20.11
C GLY A 271 -33.81 -35.44 -19.94
N SER A 272 -33.44 -35.09 -18.71
CA SER A 272 -32.53 -33.97 -18.45
C SER A 272 -31.04 -34.34 -18.53
N LEU A 273 -30.68 -35.61 -18.72
CA LEU A 273 -29.27 -35.97 -18.79
C LEU A 273 -28.61 -35.41 -20.04
N ASN A 274 -27.61 -34.56 -19.82
CA ASN A 274 -26.70 -34.05 -20.82
C ASN A 274 -25.57 -35.06 -21.10
N THR A 275 -25.54 -35.61 -22.31
CA THR A 275 -24.55 -36.62 -22.74
C THR A 275 -23.15 -36.04 -22.98
N SER A 276 -23.01 -34.72 -23.13
CA SER A 276 -21.71 -34.08 -23.31
C SER A 276 -20.79 -34.19 -22.08
N TYR A 277 -21.35 -34.54 -20.91
CA TYR A 277 -20.60 -34.75 -19.68
C TYR A 277 -20.32 -36.23 -19.38
N PHE A 278 -20.73 -37.14 -20.26
CA PHE A 278 -20.53 -38.56 -20.03
C PHE A 278 -19.10 -38.99 -20.33
N ASP A 279 -18.57 -39.85 -19.47
CA ASP A 279 -17.39 -40.64 -19.81
C ASP A 279 -17.77 -41.78 -20.79
N GLY A 280 -16.76 -42.39 -21.40
CA GLY A 280 -16.96 -43.47 -22.37
C GLY A 280 -17.86 -44.61 -21.86
N PRO A 281 -17.60 -45.16 -20.66
CA PRO A 281 -18.45 -46.20 -20.06
C PRO A 281 -19.90 -45.77 -19.82
N THR A 282 -20.12 -44.57 -19.28
CA THR A 282 -21.47 -44.05 -18.99
C THR A 282 -22.25 -43.82 -20.29
N MET A 283 -21.59 -43.29 -21.32
CA MET A 283 -22.20 -43.12 -22.64
C MET A 283 -22.58 -44.46 -23.28
N GLN A 284 -21.72 -45.47 -23.15
CA GLN A 284 -22.02 -46.81 -23.63
C GLN A 284 -23.23 -47.43 -22.91
N TYR A 285 -23.30 -47.28 -21.58
CA TYR A 285 -24.44 -47.79 -20.80
C TYR A 285 -25.73 -47.03 -21.10
N PHE A 286 -25.66 -45.70 -21.26
CA PHE A 286 -26.79 -44.89 -21.71
C PHE A 286 -27.34 -45.39 -23.05
N ASN A 287 -26.47 -45.57 -24.05
CA ASN A 287 -26.87 -46.05 -25.38
C ASN A 287 -27.47 -47.47 -25.32
N TYR A 288 -26.93 -48.33 -24.46
CA TYR A 288 -27.49 -49.66 -24.22
C TYR A 288 -28.91 -49.59 -23.65
N VAL A 289 -29.11 -48.87 -22.54
CA VAL A 289 -30.43 -48.76 -21.88
C VAL A 289 -31.45 -48.11 -22.80
N TYR A 290 -31.08 -46.96 -23.39
CA TYR A 290 -31.97 -46.23 -24.31
C TYR A 290 -32.31 -47.08 -25.54
N GLY A 291 -31.31 -47.69 -26.18
CA GLY A 291 -31.50 -48.53 -27.36
C GLY A 291 -32.35 -49.78 -27.07
N TYR A 292 -32.13 -50.41 -25.92
CA TYR A 292 -32.92 -51.57 -25.48
C TYR A 292 -34.40 -51.23 -25.33
N ILE A 293 -34.72 -50.19 -24.54
CA ILE A 293 -36.09 -49.71 -24.36
C ILE A 293 -36.70 -49.32 -25.72
N PHE A 294 -35.96 -48.56 -26.53
CA PHE A 294 -36.43 -48.08 -27.84
C PHE A 294 -36.73 -49.22 -28.82
N SER A 295 -36.05 -50.36 -28.69
CA SER A 295 -36.29 -51.55 -29.54
C SER A 295 -37.55 -52.35 -29.18
N LEU A 296 -38.06 -52.19 -27.96
CA LEU A 296 -39.17 -52.99 -27.40
C LEU A 296 -40.51 -52.24 -27.35
N ILE A 297 -40.51 -50.95 -27.65
CA ILE A 297 -41.71 -50.10 -27.64
C ILE A 297 -42.35 -50.01 -29.03
N ASP A 298 -43.65 -49.74 -29.04
CA ASP A 298 -44.43 -49.49 -30.28
C ASP A 298 -43.88 -48.28 -31.07
N GLU A 299 -44.09 -48.27 -32.40
CA GLU A 299 -43.64 -47.17 -33.28
C GLU A 299 -44.19 -45.80 -32.87
N ASP A 300 -45.45 -45.73 -32.44
CA ASP A 300 -46.07 -44.47 -32.00
C ASP A 300 -45.35 -43.88 -30.76
N LEU A 301 -44.90 -44.75 -29.84
CA LEU A 301 -44.15 -44.35 -28.65
C LEU A 301 -42.73 -43.86 -28.99
N LYS A 302 -42.09 -44.43 -30.01
CA LYS A 302 -40.73 -44.04 -30.42
C LYS A 302 -40.64 -42.57 -30.78
N PHE A 303 -41.66 -42.04 -31.47
CA PHE A 303 -41.74 -40.63 -31.80
C PHE A 303 -41.84 -39.77 -30.54
N GLU A 304 -42.72 -40.13 -29.60
CA GLU A 304 -42.91 -39.38 -28.37
C GLU A 304 -41.69 -39.41 -27.45
N VAL A 305 -41.03 -40.57 -27.33
CA VAL A 305 -39.77 -40.73 -26.61
C VAL A 305 -38.68 -39.84 -27.22
N THR A 306 -38.53 -39.87 -28.54
CA THR A 306 -37.52 -39.05 -29.23
C THR A 306 -37.79 -37.56 -29.03
N ARG A 307 -39.06 -37.15 -29.10
CA ARG A 307 -39.48 -35.77 -28.83
C ARG A 307 -39.09 -35.36 -27.40
N ILE A 308 -39.45 -36.14 -26.39
CA ILE A 308 -39.12 -35.85 -24.99
C ILE A 308 -37.61 -35.75 -24.78
N MET A 309 -36.84 -36.70 -25.32
CA MET A 309 -35.39 -36.70 -25.17
C MET A 309 -34.72 -35.51 -25.86
N THR A 310 -35.35 -34.90 -26.86
CA THR A 310 -34.83 -33.73 -27.58
C THR A 310 -35.29 -32.42 -26.96
N GLU A 311 -36.55 -32.32 -26.55
CA GLU A 311 -37.17 -31.08 -26.05
C GLU A 311 -36.94 -30.84 -24.56
N THR A 312 -36.60 -31.88 -23.78
CA THR A 312 -36.32 -31.72 -22.35
C THR A 312 -35.02 -30.97 -22.15
N GLU A 313 -35.09 -29.89 -21.37
CA GLU A 313 -33.92 -29.09 -20.99
C GLU A 313 -32.87 -29.97 -20.29
N LYS A 314 -31.61 -29.79 -20.69
CA LYS A 314 -30.51 -30.62 -20.23
C LYS A 314 -29.84 -29.98 -19.03
N ASP A 315 -29.54 -30.81 -18.03
CA ASP A 315 -28.79 -30.43 -16.84
C ASP A 315 -27.47 -29.79 -17.29
N ALA A 316 -27.24 -28.55 -16.85
CA ALA A 316 -25.94 -27.91 -16.92
C ALA A 316 -25.17 -28.25 -15.64
N LEU A 317 -23.89 -28.57 -15.75
CA LEU A 317 -23.02 -28.50 -14.58
C LEU A 317 -22.95 -27.01 -14.20
N GLU A 318 -23.59 -26.60 -13.10
CA GLU A 318 -23.45 -25.24 -12.57
C GLU A 318 -21.96 -24.92 -12.51
N VAL A 319 -21.55 -23.82 -13.18
CA VAL A 319 -20.17 -23.34 -13.24
C VAL A 319 -19.92 -22.50 -12.00
#